data_AF-T0Y5K8-F1
#
_entry.id   AF-T0Y5K8-F1
#
_cell.length_a   1.000
_cell.length_b   1.000
_cell.length_c   1.000
_cell.angle_alpha   90.00
_cell.angle_beta   90.00
_cell.angle_gamma   90.00
#
_symmetry.space_group_name_H-M   'P 1'
#
loop_
_entity.id
_entity.type
_entity.pdbx_description
1 polymer ?
#
loop_
_entity_poly.entity_id
_entity_poly.type
_entity_poly.pdbx_seq_one_letter_code
_entity_poly.pdbx_strand_id
1 'polypeptide(L)' 'MEYVEAAPGRGVEVFIAAAGGAAHLPGVVAAHTLLPVLGVPVETPGPSGDWTRCSPS' A
#
# COMPACT_ATOMS: atom_id res chain seq x y z
N MET A 1 12.82 -8.40 -5.65
CA MET A 1 12.78 -7.12 -6.38
C MET A 1 12.81 -7.29 -7.89
N GLU A 2 13.34 -8.40 -8.39
CA GLU A 2 13.33 -8.77 -9.82
C GLU A 2 11.99 -8.54 -10.55
N TYR A 3 10.86 -8.78 -9.89
CA TYR A 3 9.53 -8.50 -10.46
C TYR A 3 9.27 -7.00 -10.72
N VAL A 4 9.71 -6.13 -9.82
CA VAL A 4 9.54 -4.66 -9.89
C VAL A 4 10.45 -4.07 -10.97
N GLU A 5 11.66 -4.61 -11.10
CA GLU A 5 12.63 -4.22 -12.13
C GLU A 5 12.21 -4.65 -13.54
N ALA A 6 11.59 -5.82 -13.67
CA ALA A 6 11.07 -6.33 -14.95
C ALA A 6 9.69 -5.77 -15.33
N ALA A 7 9.01 -5.06 -14.43
CA ALA A 7 7.65 -4.59 -14.63
C ALA A 7 7.45 -3.59 -15.78
N PRO A 8 8.37 -2.62 -16.03
CA PRO A 8 8.25 -1.73 -17.19
C PRO A 8 8.24 -2.50 -18.52
N GLY A 9 9.04 -3.57 -18.63
CA GLY A 9 9.08 -4.42 -19.83
C GLY A 9 7.85 -5.32 -20.00
N ARG A 10 7.02 -5.47 -18.96
CA ARG A 10 5.78 -6.24 -18.98
C ARG A 10 4.54 -5.40 -19.28
N GLY A 11 4.70 -4.09 -19.48
CA GLY A 11 3.58 -3.16 -19.68
C GLY A 11 2.84 -2.81 -18.38
N VAL A 12 3.49 -2.97 -17.22
CA VAL A 12 2.93 -2.49 -15.95
C VAL A 12 3.10 -0.98 -15.89
N GLU A 13 2.00 -0.26 -15.74
CA GLU A 13 2.01 1.21 -15.66
C GLU A 13 1.92 1.73 -14.23
N VAL A 14 1.30 0.98 -13.32
CA VAL A 14 1.11 1.39 -11.92
C VAL A 14 1.18 0.19 -10.98
N PHE A 15 1.74 0.39 -9.79
CA PHE A 15 1.69 -0.57 -8.70
C PHE A 15 0.71 -0.11 -7.62
N ILE A 16 -0.08 -1.03 -7.09
CA ILE A 16 -0.99 -0.76 -5.97
C ILE A 16 -0.49 -1.58 -4.77
N ALA A 17 0.08 -0.91 -3.79
CA ALA A 17 0.62 -1.51 -2.59
C ALA A 17 -0.38 -1.34 -1.44
N ALA A 18 -1.13 -2.39 -1.15
CA ALA A 18 -2.03 -2.43 -0.01
C ALA A 18 -1.27 -2.92 1.23
N ALA A 19 -0.99 -2.04 2.18
CA ALA A 19 -0.24 -2.36 3.40
C ALA A 19 -1.02 -1.93 4.64
N GLY A 20 -1.12 -2.83 5.61
CA GLY A 20 -1.75 -2.56 6.91
C GLY A 20 -0.75 -2.67 8.05
N GLY A 21 -0.72 -1.66 8.92
CA GLY A 21 0.20 -1.54 10.07
C GLY A 21 1.68 -1.30 9.72
N ALA A 22 2.17 -1.83 8.60
CA ALA A 22 3.56 -1.83 8.18
C ALA A 22 3.72 -1.14 6.80
N ALA A 23 3.51 0.16 6.75
CA ALA A 23 3.48 0.99 5.53
C ALA A 23 4.85 1.18 4.84
N HIS A 24 5.85 0.37 5.13
CA HIS A 24 7.20 0.46 4.56
C HIS A 24 7.32 -0.19 3.17
N LEU A 25 6.44 -1.15 2.87
CA LEU A 25 6.47 -1.94 1.64
C LEU A 25 6.24 -1.12 0.34
N PRO A 26 5.32 -0.14 0.29
CA PRO A 26 5.17 0.76 -0.86
C PRO A 26 6.44 1.57 -1.14
N GLY A 27 7.12 2.03 -0.08
CA GLY A 27 8.34 2.85 -0.21
C GLY A 27 9.51 2.08 -0.82
N VAL A 28 9.65 0.80 -0.46
CA VAL A 28 10.68 -0.07 -1.06
C VAL A 28 10.38 -0.34 -2.52
N VAL A 29 9.12 -0.55 -2.91
CA VAL A 29 8.76 -0.72 -4.33
C VAL A 29 9.01 0.57 -5.12
N ALA A 30 8.63 1.73 -4.57
CA ALA A 30 8.84 3.03 -5.20
C ALA A 30 10.32 3.41 -5.36
N ALA A 31 11.20 2.92 -4.48
CA ALA A 31 12.65 3.18 -4.59
C ALA A 31 13.31 2.38 -5.73
N HIS A 32 12.68 1.30 -6.19
CA HIS A 32 13.25 0.36 -7.16
C HIS A 32 12.53 0.37 -8.50
N THR A 33 11.55 1.25 -8.70
CA THR A 33 10.89 1.47 -9.98
C THR A 33 10.59 2.94 -10.19
N LEU A 34 10.59 3.38 -11.44
CA LEU A 34 10.12 4.71 -11.83
C LEU A 34 8.60 4.77 -12.01
N LEU A 35 7.93 3.61 -11.90
CA LEU A 35 6.49 3.52 -12.06
C LEU A 35 5.76 4.04 -10.81
N PRO A 36 4.62 4.73 -10.98
CA PRO A 36 3.82 5.22 -9.88
C PRO A 36 3.38 4.08 -8.95
N VAL A 37 3.52 4.29 -7.63
CA VAL A 37 3.10 3.34 -6.58
C VAL A 37 2.01 3.99 -5.73
N LEU A 38 0.81 3.41 -5.75
CA LEU A 38 -0.32 3.84 -4.94
C LEU A 38 -0.37 3.02 -3.65
N GLY A 39 -0.13 3.67 -2.52
CA GLY A 39 -0.25 3.06 -1.19
C GLY A 39 -1.69 3.10 -0.69
N VAL A 40 -2.35 1.95 -0.55
CA VAL A 40 -3.68 1.86 0.08
C VAL A 40 -3.49 1.38 1.52
N PRO A 41 -3.83 2.20 2.53
CA PRO A 41 -3.78 1.76 3.91
C PRO A 41 -4.88 0.72 4.13
N VAL A 42 -4.50 -0.49 4.49
CA VAL A 42 -5.44 -1.53 4.89
C VAL A 42 -5.51 -1.54 6.40
N GLU A 43 -6.71 -1.41 6.96
CA GLU A 43 -6.91 -1.54 8.40
C GLU A 43 -6.58 -2.99 8.81
N THR A 44 -5.47 -3.19 9.51
CA THR A 44 -5.21 -4.47 10.19
C THR A 44 -6.15 -4.57 11.39
N PRO A 45 -6.73 -5.75 11.70
CA PRO A 45 -7.55 -5.94 12.88
C PRO A 45 -6.69 -5.74 14.15
N GLY A 46 -6.65 -4.50 14.62
CA GLY A 46 -6.18 -4.01 15.93
C GLY A 46 -7.27 -3.08 16.50
N PRO A 47 -7.27 -2.76 17.81
CA PRO A 47 -8.47 -2.33 18.54
C PRO A 47 -8.90 -0.87 18.30
N SER A 48 -8.85 -0.38 17.07
CA SER A 48 -9.41 0.90 16.65
C SER A 48 -10.41 0.69 15.53
N GLY A 49 -11.46 -0.07 15.84
CA GLY A 49 -12.65 -0.29 15.01
C GLY A 49 -13.93 0.02 15.78
N ASP A 50 -13.87 0.94 16.74
CA ASP A 50 -15.03 1.47 17.46
C ASP A 50 -15.49 2.76 16.77
N TRP A 51 -16.30 2.63 15.71
CA TRP A 51 -17.07 3.73 15.13
C TRP A 51 -18.25 4.16 16.04
N THR A 52 -18.67 3.26 16.94
CA THR A 52 -19.75 3.48 17.92
C THR A 52 -19.47 4.65 18.88
N ARG A 53 -18.21 5.02 19.11
CA ARG A 53 -17.80 6.18 19.95
C ARG A 53 -18.04 7.55 19.32
N CYS A 54 -18.28 7.63 18.00
CA CYS A 54 -18.63 8.89 17.32
C CYS A 54 -20.14 9.12 17.19
N SER A 55 -20.98 8.24 17.74
CA SER A 55 -22.42 8.48 17.83
C SER A 55 -22.67 9.54 18.91
N PRO A 56 -23.12 10.76 18.59
CA PRO A 56 -23.47 11.73 19.61
C PRO A 56 -24.71 11.22 20.36
N SER A 57 -24.53 10.86 21.62
CA SER A 57 -25.60 10.78 22.62
C SER A 57 -26.08 12.17 23.00
#